data_AF-D7DSJ5-F1
#
_entry.id   AF-D7DSJ5-F1
#
_cell.length_a   1.000
_cell.length_b   1.000
_cell.length_c   1.000
_cell.angle_alpha   90.00
_cell.angle_beta   90.00
_cell.angle_gamma   90.00
#
_symmetry.space_group_name_H-M   'P 1'
#
loop_
_entity.id
_entity.type
_entity.pdbx_description
1 polymer ?
#
loop_
_entity_poly.entity_id
_entity_poly.type
_entity_poly.pdbx_seq_one_letter_code
_entity_poly.pdbx_strand_id
1 'polypeptide(L)'
;MISVEEPTQHTTINNELAEFGEDANIVISILKLCKNKNFLAQGLYDAFINNKKYDKSYSTLNRLILKLENKGYIQRAPLRGYLTTQEGITLLLDNCDSTSATLQKSNNNNKFTGFNDKRNWTFKKAHQIVTDNNYLDITNDEHKKSRYDLNFFFVENVRDALEKKLILKLKEDFKFLDVTKFKILPFKTRFTDVNRINANLRDFNKKFDAMSNRHDKAVFLTLTSDPSLFDSIQEMADNLHKNYKKIFDRIQKRFIRKTNRKLEYIYSFEFSPKKALPHLHVVIFGTDFLDLRDYRKNAKNWTEQETTKTVFKLSEWWQSYGQGRTVYIYGIKRTLDKKTKNYKWVYKNPNNKPKDSTKNDVKHYIKKYLIKSFYSMKRILGILEDIKRNASPTNNFNARKGEIYKSVGQLPFYYATNKKFWNSSRCPDEDEDPQQQDIQLEKIGIYEPMMACYSSAVPQFVYEAIHNDIQNSKRRRGGFGSMGLSTPLIDYS
;
A
#
# COMPACT_ATOMS: atom_id res chain seq x y z
N MET A 1 55.23 8.47 -31.05
CA MET A 1 55.81 8.68 -29.71
C MET A 1 54.69 8.96 -28.74
N ILE A 2 54.80 8.33 -27.57
CA ILE A 2 53.72 7.97 -26.65
C ILE A 2 53.06 9.20 -26.02
N SER A 3 51.73 9.27 -26.12
CA SER A 3 50.87 10.14 -25.32
C SER A 3 50.74 9.56 -23.92
N VAL A 4 51.11 10.35 -22.91
CA VAL A 4 50.89 10.04 -21.50
C VAL A 4 49.43 10.39 -21.18
N GLU A 5 48.59 9.36 -21.00
CA GLU A 5 47.26 9.51 -20.43
C GLU A 5 47.36 9.65 -18.90
N GLU A 6 46.73 10.70 -18.36
CA GLU A 6 46.50 10.84 -16.92
C GLU A 6 45.46 9.80 -16.44
N PRO A 7 45.62 9.20 -15.24
CA PRO A 7 44.71 8.18 -14.77
C PRO A 7 43.38 8.77 -14.29
N THR A 8 42.29 8.26 -14.84
CA THR A 8 40.90 8.52 -14.45
C THR A 8 40.60 7.93 -13.07
N GLN A 9 40.08 8.76 -12.14
CA GLN A 9 39.78 8.42 -10.73
C GLN A 9 38.61 7.44 -10.48
N HIS A 10 38.12 6.71 -11.49
CA HIS A 10 36.92 5.87 -11.34
C HIS A 10 37.17 4.37 -11.10
N THR A 11 38.42 3.96 -10.91
CA THR A 11 38.80 2.53 -10.77
C THR A 11 39.13 2.07 -9.34
N THR A 12 39.07 2.95 -8.33
CA THR A 12 39.64 2.67 -6.99
C THR A 12 38.68 2.08 -5.95
N ILE A 13 37.36 2.15 -6.17
CA ILE A 13 36.38 2.01 -5.06
C ILE A 13 36.11 0.54 -4.63
N ASN A 14 36.38 -0.47 -5.47
CA ASN A 14 36.24 -1.90 -5.08
C ASN A 14 37.43 -2.46 -4.27
N ASN A 15 38.52 -1.70 -4.06
CA ASN A 15 39.74 -2.21 -3.44
C ASN A 15 39.79 -2.05 -1.90
N GLU A 16 39.05 -1.11 -1.31
CA GLU A 16 39.24 -0.77 0.12
C GLU A 16 38.76 -1.86 1.10
N LEU A 17 37.70 -2.60 0.76
CA LEU A 17 37.24 -3.71 1.61
C LEU A 17 38.11 -4.97 1.45
N ALA A 18 38.74 -5.15 0.28
CA ALA A 18 39.64 -6.27 0.00
C ALA A 18 40.88 -6.25 0.93
N GLU A 19 41.30 -5.08 1.40
CA GLU A 19 42.40 -4.90 2.37
C GLU A 19 42.10 -5.46 3.78
N PHE A 20 40.84 -5.81 4.05
CA PHE A 20 40.44 -6.48 5.28
C PHE A 20 40.40 -8.00 5.14
N GLY A 21 40.63 -8.54 3.94
CA GLY A 21 40.74 -9.98 3.69
C GLY A 21 39.56 -10.77 4.28
N GLU A 22 39.86 -11.80 5.06
CA GLU A 22 38.86 -12.64 5.74
C GLU A 22 37.99 -11.87 6.76
N ASP A 23 38.43 -10.70 7.20
CA ASP A 23 37.69 -9.87 8.17
C ASP A 23 36.65 -8.93 7.54
N ALA A 24 36.54 -8.89 6.21
CA ALA A 24 35.62 -8.02 5.48
C ALA A 24 34.16 -8.10 5.96
N ASN A 25 33.67 -9.32 6.24
CA ASN A 25 32.30 -9.55 6.73
C ASN A 25 32.07 -9.01 8.16
N ILE A 26 33.13 -9.01 8.96
CA ILE A 26 33.11 -8.50 10.34
C ILE A 26 33.13 -6.98 10.29
N VAL A 27 33.96 -6.38 9.43
CA VAL A 27 33.98 -4.94 9.16
C VAL A 27 32.60 -4.42 8.79
N ILE A 28 31.95 -5.02 7.80
CA ILE A 28 30.57 -4.65 7.40
C ILE A 28 29.61 -4.72 8.60
N SER A 29 29.76 -5.73 9.46
CA SER A 29 28.91 -5.92 10.63
C SER A 29 29.16 -4.86 11.72
N ILE A 30 30.42 -4.47 11.96
CA ILE A 30 30.79 -3.39 12.89
C ILE A 30 30.20 -2.07 12.38
N LEU A 31 30.41 -1.74 11.11
CA LEU A 31 29.90 -0.51 10.51
C LEU A 31 28.36 -0.44 10.55
N LYS A 32 27.66 -1.57 10.40
CA LYS A 32 26.19 -1.66 10.56
C LYS A 32 25.73 -1.42 12.00
N LEU A 33 26.40 -2.01 12.97
CA LEU A 33 26.06 -1.88 14.39
C LEU A 33 26.28 -0.44 14.86
N CYS A 34 27.45 0.13 14.55
CA CYS A 34 27.83 1.49 14.94
C CYS A 34 27.12 2.59 14.12
N LYS A 35 26.33 2.24 13.09
CA LYS A 35 25.59 3.20 12.26
C LYS A 35 24.47 3.91 13.03
N ASN A 36 23.73 3.16 13.85
CA ASN A 36 22.48 3.65 14.47
C ASN A 36 22.55 3.70 15.99
N LYS A 37 23.65 3.22 16.59
CA LYS A 37 23.81 3.13 18.04
C LYS A 37 25.29 3.20 18.40
N ASN A 38 25.60 3.91 19.48
CA ASN A 38 26.93 3.94 20.05
C ASN A 38 27.26 2.59 20.72
N PHE A 39 28.41 2.00 20.38
CA PHE A 39 28.87 0.75 21.00
C PHE A 39 30.28 0.89 21.61
N LEU A 40 30.45 0.40 22.83
CA LEU A 40 31.77 0.15 23.40
C LEU A 40 32.43 -1.03 22.69
N ALA A 41 33.77 -1.11 22.68
CA ALA A 41 34.49 -2.26 22.13
C ALA A 41 34.04 -3.60 22.76
N GLN A 42 33.85 -3.61 24.08
CA GLN A 42 33.28 -4.77 24.80
C GLN A 42 31.85 -5.08 24.33
N GLY A 43 31.01 -4.07 24.16
CA GLY A 43 29.63 -4.25 23.69
C GLY A 43 29.54 -4.75 22.24
N LEU A 44 30.50 -4.40 21.37
CA LEU A 44 30.63 -4.99 20.04
C LEU A 44 30.98 -6.47 20.15
N TYR A 45 31.98 -6.82 20.97
CA TYR A 45 32.40 -8.20 21.17
C TYR A 45 31.26 -9.09 21.67
N ASP A 46 30.55 -8.63 22.70
CA ASP A 46 29.39 -9.33 23.26
C ASP A 46 28.29 -9.51 22.20
N ALA A 47 28.06 -8.50 21.33
CA ALA A 47 27.09 -8.59 20.24
C ALA A 47 27.48 -9.63 19.17
N PHE A 48 28.78 -9.81 18.90
CA PHE A 48 29.28 -10.80 17.95
C PHE A 48 29.24 -12.23 18.51
N ILE A 49 29.59 -12.44 19.78
CA ILE A 49 29.48 -13.74 20.44
C ILE A 49 28.01 -14.19 20.52
N ASN A 50 27.14 -13.32 21.05
CA ASN A 50 25.76 -13.69 21.35
C ASN A 50 24.88 -13.87 20.11
N ASN A 51 25.12 -13.11 19.02
CA ASN A 51 24.25 -13.11 17.85
C ASN A 51 24.84 -13.82 16.62
N LYS A 52 26.16 -14.06 16.57
CA LYS A 52 26.83 -14.53 15.34
C LYS A 52 27.77 -15.73 15.50
N LYS A 53 27.83 -16.37 16.67
CA LYS A 53 28.78 -17.48 16.94
C LYS A 53 30.22 -17.13 16.53
N TYR A 54 30.64 -15.91 16.88
CA TYR A 54 31.95 -15.39 16.53
C TYR A 54 33.05 -16.15 17.28
N ASP A 55 34.06 -16.63 16.56
CA ASP A 55 35.12 -17.53 17.05
C ASP A 55 36.45 -16.81 17.35
N LYS A 56 36.60 -15.54 16.93
CA LYS A 56 37.85 -14.79 17.16
C LYS A 56 37.89 -14.11 18.53
N SER A 57 39.10 -13.90 19.03
CA SER A 57 39.35 -13.29 20.35
C SER A 57 38.95 -11.81 20.41
N TYR A 58 38.68 -11.32 21.63
CA TYR A 58 38.44 -9.88 21.89
C TYR A 58 39.58 -9.00 21.35
N SER A 59 40.82 -9.44 21.52
CA SER A 59 42.01 -8.72 21.05
C SER A 59 42.01 -8.55 19.53
N THR A 60 41.59 -9.59 18.80
CA THR A 60 41.46 -9.55 17.33
C THR A 60 40.41 -8.55 16.87
N LEU A 61 39.23 -8.55 17.52
CA LEU A 61 38.16 -7.59 17.23
C LEU A 61 38.60 -6.15 17.56
N ASN A 62 39.29 -5.96 18.69
CA ASN A 62 39.75 -4.64 19.12
C ASN A 62 40.80 -4.06 18.17
N ARG A 63 41.71 -4.88 17.63
CA ARG A 63 42.63 -4.45 16.56
C ARG A 63 41.89 -4.02 15.29
N LEU A 64 40.82 -4.73 14.93
CA LEU A 64 40.00 -4.38 13.79
C LEU A 64 39.26 -3.05 14.01
N ILE A 65 38.70 -2.83 15.20
CA ILE A 65 38.07 -1.56 15.60
C ILE A 65 39.08 -0.41 15.50
N LEU A 66 40.29 -0.57 16.06
CA LEU A 66 41.34 0.45 15.96
C LEU A 66 41.77 0.71 14.50
N LYS A 67 41.83 -0.33 13.66
CA LYS A 67 42.11 -0.18 12.23
C LYS A 67 41.02 0.62 11.50
N LEU A 68 39.74 0.39 11.85
CA LEU A 68 38.61 1.16 11.31
C LEU A 68 38.60 2.61 11.80
N GLU A 69 38.98 2.84 13.06
CA GLU A 69 39.13 4.17 13.65
C GLU A 69 40.24 4.95 12.95
N ASN A 70 41.42 4.35 12.79
CA ASN A 70 42.57 4.99 12.12
C ASN A 70 42.30 5.30 10.64
N LYS A 71 41.49 4.50 9.96
CA LYS A 71 41.04 4.76 8.58
C LYS A 71 39.88 5.75 8.51
N GLY A 72 39.40 6.26 9.65
CA GLY A 72 38.32 7.23 9.69
C GLY A 72 36.96 6.66 9.31
N TYR A 73 36.75 5.34 9.32
CA TYR A 73 35.45 4.69 9.04
C TYR A 73 34.53 4.63 10.27
N ILE A 74 35.12 4.69 11.46
CA ILE A 74 34.42 4.88 12.72
C ILE A 74 35.14 5.96 13.52
N GLN A 75 34.43 6.64 14.40
CA GLN A 75 34.98 7.65 15.29
C GLN A 75 34.53 7.41 16.73
N ARG A 76 35.35 7.84 17.70
CA ARG A 76 34.96 7.84 19.11
C ARG A 76 33.92 8.93 19.38
N ALA A 77 32.77 8.50 19.89
CA ALA A 77 31.74 9.37 20.42
C ALA A 77 32.00 9.68 21.92
N PRO A 78 31.33 10.70 22.49
CA PRO A 78 31.31 10.90 23.94
C PRO A 78 30.94 9.59 24.67
N LEU A 79 31.56 9.33 25.82
CA LEU A 79 31.45 8.08 26.61
C LEU A 79 32.19 6.85 26.06
N ARG A 80 33.30 7.04 25.32
CA ARG A 80 34.25 5.99 24.87
C ARG A 80 33.67 4.91 23.94
N GLY A 81 32.54 5.17 23.28
CA GLY A 81 31.98 4.27 22.27
C GLY A 81 32.26 4.71 20.84
N TYR A 82 31.93 3.87 19.86
CA TYR A 82 32.19 4.10 18.44
C TYR A 82 30.92 4.35 17.64
N LEU A 83 30.99 5.28 16.69
CA LEU A 83 29.98 5.56 15.69
C LEU A 83 30.58 5.47 14.28
N THR A 84 29.81 4.99 13.32
CA THR A 84 30.23 4.95 11.91
C THR A 84 30.25 6.36 11.33
N THR A 85 31.36 6.75 10.71
CA THR A 85 31.54 8.05 10.04
C THR A 85 30.91 8.05 8.65
N GLN A 86 30.97 9.18 7.95
CA GLN A 86 30.48 9.29 6.59
C GLN A 86 31.27 8.42 5.60
N GLU A 87 32.59 8.34 5.79
CA GLU A 87 33.50 7.48 5.04
C GLU A 87 33.16 6.00 5.29
N GLY A 88 32.90 5.63 6.55
CA GLY A 88 32.48 4.28 6.89
C GLY A 88 31.10 3.90 6.37
N ILE A 89 30.18 4.87 6.29
CA ILE A 89 28.88 4.69 5.64
C ILE A 89 29.06 4.49 4.13
N THR A 90 29.95 5.24 3.50
CA THR A 90 30.25 5.13 2.06
C THR A 90 30.83 3.75 1.74
N LEU A 91 31.87 3.33 2.47
CA LEU A 91 32.44 1.97 2.38
C LEU A 91 31.37 0.88 2.60
N LEU A 92 30.49 1.08 3.59
CA LEU A 92 29.39 0.18 3.88
C LEU A 92 28.38 0.12 2.73
N LEU A 93 28.04 1.24 2.09
CA LEU A 93 27.08 1.30 0.99
C LEU A 93 27.65 0.71 -0.30
N ASP A 94 28.92 0.96 -0.58
CA ASP A 94 29.62 0.48 -1.78
C ASP A 94 29.82 -1.05 -1.75
N ASN A 95 29.99 -1.62 -0.56
CA ASN A 95 30.25 -3.05 -0.36
C ASN A 95 29.10 -3.83 0.28
N CYS A 96 28.01 -3.16 0.65
CA CYS A 96 26.77 -3.89 0.81
C CYS A 96 26.28 -4.24 -0.60
N ASP A 97 26.40 -5.51 -0.98
CA ASP A 97 25.41 -6.17 -1.84
C ASP A 97 24.06 -6.10 -1.12
N SER A 98 23.49 -4.90 -1.12
CA SER A 98 22.48 -4.55 -0.16
C SER A 98 21.19 -5.16 -0.66
N THR A 99 20.80 -6.23 0.01
CA THR A 99 19.41 -6.68 -0.01
C THR A 99 18.54 -5.76 0.87
N SER A 100 18.87 -4.45 0.89
CA SER A 100 18.30 -3.41 1.76
C SER A 100 18.55 -1.97 1.26
N ALA A 101 19.38 -1.73 0.24
CA ALA A 101 19.42 -0.47 -0.49
C ALA A 101 19.12 -0.77 -1.96
N THR A 102 18.14 -0.08 -2.53
CA THR A 102 17.80 -0.25 -3.95
C THR A 102 18.75 0.61 -4.78
N LEU A 103 20.04 0.25 -4.81
CA LEU A 103 20.99 0.73 -5.82
C LEU A 103 21.20 -0.41 -6.81
N GLN A 104 20.63 -0.26 -8.01
CA GLN A 104 21.01 -1.11 -9.13
C GLN A 104 22.44 -0.76 -9.55
N LYS A 105 23.34 -1.74 -9.59
CA LYS A 105 24.53 -1.64 -10.44
C LYS A 105 24.01 -1.54 -11.89
N SER A 106 24.36 -0.46 -12.59
CA SER A 106 24.04 -0.27 -14.00
C SER A 106 24.75 -1.35 -14.82
N ASN A 107 24.01 -2.37 -15.26
CA ASN A 107 24.43 -3.18 -16.40
C ASN A 107 23.76 -2.62 -17.65
N ASN A 108 24.55 -2.49 -18.72
CA ASN A 108 24.33 -1.75 -19.98
C ASN A 108 23.12 -2.12 -20.85
N ASN A 109 22.04 -2.70 -20.31
CA ASN A 109 20.83 -2.99 -21.09
C ASN A 109 19.62 -2.26 -20.51
N ASN A 110 19.16 -1.22 -21.24
CA ASN A 110 17.99 -0.38 -20.99
C ASN A 110 16.65 -1.17 -20.89
N LYS A 111 16.49 -2.02 -19.88
CA LYS A 111 15.21 -2.60 -19.47
C LYS A 111 15.04 -2.47 -17.97
N PHE A 112 14.23 -1.50 -17.58
CA PHE A 112 13.71 -1.35 -16.21
C PHE A 112 12.87 -2.59 -15.85
N THR A 113 13.42 -3.51 -15.08
CA THR A 113 12.68 -4.66 -14.51
C THR A 113 12.40 -4.44 -13.02
N GLY A 114 11.80 -3.30 -12.65
CA GLY A 114 11.14 -3.09 -11.36
C GLY A 114 11.99 -3.19 -10.06
N PHE A 115 11.34 -2.81 -8.95
CA PHE A 115 11.88 -2.80 -7.59
C PHE A 115 12.31 -4.20 -7.14
N ASN A 116 13.62 -4.44 -6.98
CA ASN A 116 14.13 -5.65 -6.32
C ASN A 116 14.35 -5.39 -4.82
N ASP A 117 13.26 -5.05 -4.12
CA ASP A 117 13.17 -5.40 -2.70
C ASP A 117 13.06 -6.93 -2.65
N LYS A 118 13.74 -7.60 -1.73
CA LYS A 118 13.43 -9.00 -1.41
C LYS A 118 12.01 -9.02 -0.83
N ARG A 119 10.98 -8.93 -1.70
CA ARG A 119 9.54 -8.76 -1.42
C ARG A 119 9.27 -8.56 0.07
N ASN A 120 9.32 -7.31 0.55
CA ASN A 120 8.77 -6.84 1.81
C ASN A 120 8.43 -7.98 2.79
N TRP A 121 9.40 -8.41 3.61
CA TRP A 121 9.27 -9.63 4.42
C TRP A 121 7.98 -9.66 5.25
N THR A 122 7.49 -8.50 5.70
CA THR A 122 6.20 -8.36 6.38
C THR A 122 5.04 -8.76 5.48
N PHE A 123 5.06 -8.37 4.19
CA PHE A 123 4.07 -8.80 3.20
C PHE A 123 4.17 -10.30 2.98
N LYS A 124 5.39 -10.85 2.82
CA LYS A 124 5.56 -12.31 2.63
C LYS A 124 4.96 -13.09 3.81
N LYS A 125 5.20 -12.65 5.05
CA LYS A 125 4.66 -13.28 6.26
C LYS A 125 3.16 -13.08 6.42
N ALA A 126 2.65 -11.87 6.16
CA ALA A 126 1.21 -11.59 6.15
C ALA A 126 0.49 -12.42 5.07
N HIS A 127 1.07 -12.52 3.88
CA HIS A 127 0.57 -13.32 2.77
C HIS A 127 0.55 -14.80 3.14
N GLN A 128 1.63 -15.31 3.73
CA GLN A 128 1.68 -16.69 4.22
C GLN A 128 0.51 -17.01 5.17
N ILE A 129 0.16 -16.12 6.10
CA ILE A 129 -1.00 -16.35 6.99
C ILE A 129 -2.31 -16.55 6.19
N VAL A 130 -2.57 -15.74 5.16
CA VAL A 130 -3.80 -15.89 4.36
C VAL A 130 -3.74 -17.03 3.35
N THR A 131 -2.56 -17.58 3.09
CA THR A 131 -2.36 -18.78 2.24
C THR A 131 -2.41 -20.07 3.05
N ASP A 132 -2.00 -20.04 4.32
CA ASP A 132 -1.95 -21.22 5.20
C ASP A 132 -3.29 -21.45 5.93
N ASN A 133 -4.24 -20.50 5.84
CA ASN A 133 -5.52 -20.57 6.54
C ASN A 133 -6.68 -20.36 5.55
N ASN A 134 -7.69 -21.23 5.59
CA ASN A 134 -8.92 -21.08 4.81
C ASN A 134 -9.96 -20.15 5.44
N TYR A 135 -9.91 -19.89 6.75
CA TYR A 135 -10.66 -18.83 7.42
C TYR A 135 -9.98 -18.44 8.75
N LEU A 136 -10.34 -17.30 9.34
CA LEU A 136 -9.85 -16.90 10.66
C LEU A 136 -11.01 -16.44 11.54
N ASP A 137 -11.49 -17.34 12.40
CA ASP A 137 -12.57 -17.08 13.37
C ASP A 137 -12.05 -16.41 14.66
N ILE A 138 -12.61 -15.25 15.01
CA ILE A 138 -12.29 -14.54 16.25
C ILE A 138 -12.63 -15.31 17.52
N THR A 139 -13.40 -16.39 17.47
CA THR A 139 -13.70 -17.19 18.68
C THR A 139 -12.67 -18.27 18.95
N ASN A 140 -11.80 -18.61 17.99
CA ASN A 140 -10.75 -19.61 18.12
C ASN A 140 -9.41 -18.94 18.49
N ASP A 141 -8.69 -19.47 19.48
CA ASP A 141 -7.48 -18.82 20.01
C ASP A 141 -6.28 -18.86 19.06
N GLU A 142 -6.11 -19.94 18.30
CA GLU A 142 -5.08 -20.03 17.26
C GLU A 142 -5.35 -19.01 16.15
N HIS A 143 -6.60 -18.89 15.71
CA HIS A 143 -7.01 -17.89 14.73
C HIS A 143 -6.87 -16.46 15.24
N LYS A 144 -7.11 -16.21 16.54
CA LYS A 144 -6.83 -14.91 17.17
C LYS A 144 -5.34 -14.58 17.09
N LYS A 145 -4.47 -15.56 17.34
CA LYS A 145 -3.01 -15.40 17.20
C LYS A 145 -2.62 -15.07 15.76
N SER A 146 -3.11 -15.82 14.77
CA SER A 146 -2.87 -15.53 13.36
C SER A 146 -3.36 -14.13 12.94
N ARG A 147 -4.52 -13.70 13.44
CA ARG A 147 -5.01 -12.32 13.23
C ARG A 147 -4.13 -11.27 13.90
N TYR A 148 -3.62 -11.56 15.10
CA TYR A 148 -2.69 -10.67 15.80
C TYR A 148 -1.38 -10.51 15.02
N ASP A 149 -0.82 -11.60 14.49
CA ASP A 149 0.39 -11.58 13.68
C ASP A 149 0.15 -10.82 12.37
N LEU A 150 -1.02 -11.00 11.75
CA LEU A 150 -1.43 -10.23 10.57
C LEU A 150 -1.46 -8.73 10.87
N ASN A 151 -2.03 -8.33 12.02
CA ASN A 151 -2.04 -6.94 12.47
C ASN A 151 -0.62 -6.41 12.68
N PHE A 152 0.26 -7.20 13.31
CA PHE A 152 1.67 -6.85 13.51
C PHE A 152 2.35 -6.57 12.16
N PHE A 153 2.30 -7.51 11.20
CA PHE A 153 2.97 -7.33 9.91
C PHE A 153 2.42 -6.14 9.12
N PHE A 154 1.12 -5.87 9.19
CA PHE A 154 0.54 -4.68 8.58
C PHE A 154 1.02 -3.38 9.23
N VAL A 155 1.05 -3.32 10.57
CA VAL A 155 1.50 -2.12 11.29
C VAL A 155 2.99 -1.88 11.06
N GLU A 156 3.81 -2.93 11.05
CA GLU A 156 5.24 -2.81 10.71
C GLU A 156 5.44 -2.30 9.28
N ASN A 157 4.62 -2.75 8.31
CA ASN A 157 4.65 -2.18 6.95
C ASN A 157 4.33 -0.68 6.93
N VAL A 158 3.33 -0.25 7.69
CA VAL A 158 2.94 1.16 7.78
C VAL A 158 4.07 1.98 8.40
N ARG A 159 4.67 1.51 9.50
CA ARG A 159 5.80 2.18 10.16
C ARG A 159 7.00 2.29 9.23
N ASP A 160 7.39 1.19 8.60
CA ASP A 160 8.47 1.14 7.60
C ASP A 160 8.25 2.13 6.45
N ALA A 161 7.02 2.22 5.93
CA ALA A 161 6.67 3.19 4.90
C ALA A 161 6.79 4.64 5.38
N LEU A 162 6.37 4.94 6.62
CA LEU A 162 6.44 6.29 7.20
C LEU A 162 7.87 6.77 7.49
N GLU A 163 8.80 5.83 7.72
CA GLU A 163 10.22 6.15 7.92
C GLU A 163 10.96 6.36 6.60
N LYS A 164 10.40 5.88 5.48
CA LYS A 164 11.02 5.98 4.15
C LYS A 164 10.72 7.30 3.44
N LYS A 165 11.65 7.67 2.58
CA LYS A 165 11.57 8.76 1.62
C LYS A 165 11.73 8.20 0.22
N LEU A 166 11.02 8.80 -0.73
CA LEU A 166 11.19 8.58 -2.16
C LEU A 166 12.01 9.76 -2.70
N ILE A 167 13.18 9.46 -3.26
CA ILE A 167 14.02 10.46 -3.90
C ILE A 167 13.80 10.38 -5.39
N LEU A 168 13.43 11.51 -5.99
CA LEU A 168 13.29 11.67 -7.41
C LEU A 168 14.46 12.49 -7.98
N LYS A 169 14.89 12.16 -9.19
CA LYS A 169 15.89 12.90 -9.96
C LYS A 169 15.21 13.59 -11.13
N LEU A 170 15.59 14.83 -11.42
CA LEU A 170 15.15 15.54 -12.62
C LEU A 170 15.67 14.79 -13.85
N LYS A 171 14.78 14.48 -14.79
CA LYS A 171 15.17 13.85 -16.05
C LYS A 171 16.06 14.81 -16.83
N GLU A 172 17.00 14.25 -17.56
CA GLU A 172 18.01 14.96 -18.35
C GLU A 172 17.36 15.99 -19.29
N ASP A 173 16.26 15.61 -19.95
CA ASP A 173 15.50 16.44 -20.88
C ASP A 173 14.95 17.73 -20.26
N PHE A 174 14.91 17.86 -18.93
CA PHE A 174 14.35 19.02 -18.23
C PHE A 174 15.39 19.80 -17.43
N LYS A 175 16.69 19.52 -17.61
CA LYS A 175 17.79 20.21 -16.90
C LYS A 175 17.84 21.72 -17.11
N PHE A 176 17.23 22.22 -18.18
CA PHE A 176 17.14 23.66 -18.46
C PHE A 176 16.12 24.40 -17.58
N LEU A 177 15.22 23.67 -16.91
CA LEU A 177 14.24 24.28 -16.01
C LEU A 177 14.92 24.78 -14.72
N ASP A 178 14.48 25.93 -14.22
CA ASP A 178 14.90 26.47 -12.92
C ASP A 178 14.19 25.73 -11.77
N VAL A 179 14.47 24.42 -11.66
CA VAL A 179 13.94 23.54 -10.61
C VAL A 179 15.07 22.71 -9.99
N THR A 180 14.86 22.18 -8.80
CA THR A 180 15.89 21.39 -8.10
C THR A 180 16.18 20.09 -8.83
N LYS A 181 17.46 19.70 -8.90
CA LYS A 181 17.93 18.45 -9.50
C LYS A 181 17.33 17.21 -8.83
N PHE A 182 17.02 17.30 -7.54
CA PHE A 182 16.37 16.24 -6.78
C PHE A 182 15.11 16.74 -6.07
N LYS A 183 14.17 15.83 -5.83
CA LYS A 183 12.97 16.05 -5.01
C LYS A 183 12.87 14.93 -3.98
N ILE A 184 12.79 15.27 -2.70
CA ILE A 184 12.55 14.32 -1.62
C ILE A 184 11.07 14.32 -1.28
N LEU A 185 10.41 13.17 -1.42
CA LEU A 185 9.01 12.98 -1.10
C LEU A 185 8.84 11.97 0.04
N PRO A 186 7.77 12.09 0.86
CA PRO A 186 7.37 11.00 1.75
C PRO A 186 7.10 9.72 0.93
N PHE A 187 7.54 8.57 1.43
CA PHE A 187 7.19 7.30 0.80
C PHE A 187 5.72 6.97 1.09
N LYS A 188 4.91 6.88 0.04
CA LYS A 188 3.46 6.72 0.14
C LYS A 188 3.02 5.37 -0.42
N THR A 189 2.23 4.64 0.35
CA THR A 189 1.57 3.40 -0.06
C THR A 189 0.06 3.63 -0.16
N ARG A 190 -0.69 2.65 -0.68
CA ARG A 190 -2.16 2.71 -0.66
C ARG A 190 -2.78 2.74 0.74
N PHE A 191 -1.97 2.51 1.79
CA PHE A 191 -2.38 2.50 3.19
C PHE A 191 -1.88 3.73 3.97
N THR A 192 -0.85 4.43 3.49
CA THR A 192 -0.32 5.65 4.12
C THR A 192 -0.70 6.93 3.36
N ASP A 193 -1.16 6.82 2.12
CA ASP A 193 -1.57 7.97 1.30
C ASP A 193 -3.04 8.36 1.52
N VAL A 194 -3.26 9.29 2.46
CA VAL A 194 -4.58 9.87 2.77
C VAL A 194 -5.22 10.52 1.53
N ASN A 195 -4.42 11.17 0.67
CA ASN A 195 -4.93 11.84 -0.52
C ASN A 195 -5.42 10.84 -1.56
N ARG A 196 -4.67 9.76 -1.79
CA ARG A 196 -5.09 8.67 -2.68
C ARG A 196 -6.36 8.00 -2.19
N ILE A 197 -6.54 7.86 -0.88
CA ILE A 197 -7.78 7.27 -0.34
C ILE A 197 -8.96 8.22 -0.52
N ASN A 198 -8.77 9.52 -0.26
CA ASN A 198 -9.78 10.54 -0.56
C ASN A 198 -10.16 10.54 -2.05
N ALA A 199 -9.16 10.43 -2.94
CA ALA A 199 -9.39 10.31 -4.38
C ALA A 199 -10.18 9.05 -4.73
N ASN A 200 -9.85 7.89 -4.14
CA ASN A 200 -10.61 6.65 -4.32
C ASN A 200 -12.07 6.79 -3.87
N LEU A 201 -12.33 7.52 -2.78
CA LEU A 201 -13.69 7.75 -2.28
C LEU A 201 -14.47 8.73 -3.16
N ARG A 202 -13.79 9.74 -3.73
CA ARG A 202 -14.36 10.66 -4.72
C ARG A 202 -14.69 9.90 -6.00
N ASP A 203 -13.78 9.10 -6.52
CA ASP A 203 -13.99 8.25 -7.70
C ASP A 203 -15.15 7.28 -7.49
N PHE A 204 -15.23 6.64 -6.31
CA PHE A 204 -16.38 5.81 -5.95
C PHE A 204 -17.70 6.58 -6.06
N ASN A 205 -17.77 7.80 -5.49
CA ASN A 205 -18.99 8.60 -5.55
C ASN A 205 -19.29 9.05 -6.98
N LYS A 206 -18.30 9.55 -7.71
CA LYS A 206 -18.44 9.97 -9.12
C LYS A 206 -19.06 8.85 -9.95
N LYS A 207 -18.50 7.63 -9.88
CA LYS A 207 -19.02 6.48 -10.64
C LYS A 207 -20.39 6.03 -10.18
N PHE A 208 -20.63 5.99 -8.86
CA PHE A 208 -21.95 5.65 -8.34
C PHE A 208 -23.01 6.66 -8.80
N ASP A 209 -22.69 7.96 -8.77
CA ASP A 209 -23.60 9.05 -9.14
C ASP A 209 -23.87 9.08 -10.64
N ALA A 210 -22.85 8.90 -11.48
CA ALA A 210 -23.01 8.78 -12.92
C ALA A 210 -23.91 7.60 -13.34
N MET A 211 -23.79 6.45 -12.66
CA MET A 211 -24.71 5.32 -12.85
C MET A 211 -26.11 5.62 -12.28
N SER A 212 -26.16 6.22 -11.09
CA SER A 212 -27.41 6.63 -10.44
C SER A 212 -28.20 7.61 -11.29
N ASN A 213 -27.56 8.48 -12.05
CA ASN A 213 -28.23 9.46 -12.91
C ASN A 213 -28.91 8.81 -14.13
N ARG A 214 -28.33 7.73 -14.65
CA ARG A 214 -28.80 7.01 -15.85
C ARG A 214 -29.85 5.93 -15.56
N HIS A 215 -30.03 5.55 -14.29
CA HIS A 215 -30.92 4.46 -13.89
C HIS A 215 -31.76 4.82 -12.67
N ASP A 216 -33.01 4.39 -12.64
CA ASP A 216 -33.95 4.55 -11.52
C ASP A 216 -34.15 3.25 -10.72
N LYS A 217 -33.65 2.13 -11.26
CA LYS A 217 -33.81 0.77 -10.76
C LYS A 217 -32.48 0.02 -10.76
N ALA A 218 -32.27 -0.78 -9.72
CA ALA A 218 -31.07 -1.59 -9.57
C ALA A 218 -31.33 -2.82 -8.69
N VAL A 219 -30.38 -3.75 -8.67
CA VAL A 219 -30.35 -4.91 -7.79
C VAL A 219 -29.12 -4.83 -6.89
N PHE A 220 -29.31 -5.02 -5.59
CA PHE A 220 -28.24 -5.19 -4.63
C PHE A 220 -28.00 -6.69 -4.39
N LEU A 221 -26.76 -7.14 -4.61
CA LEU A 221 -26.31 -8.51 -4.37
C LEU A 221 -25.29 -8.54 -3.25
N THR A 222 -25.34 -9.59 -2.43
CA THR A 222 -24.24 -9.98 -1.56
C THR A 222 -23.83 -11.40 -1.91
N LEU A 223 -22.55 -11.61 -2.20
CA LEU A 223 -21.98 -12.90 -2.58
C LEU A 223 -20.87 -13.24 -1.59
N THR A 224 -21.00 -14.34 -0.85
CA THR A 224 -20.00 -14.75 0.16
C THR A 224 -19.35 -16.06 -0.25
N SER A 225 -18.04 -16.18 -0.01
CA SER A 225 -17.28 -17.40 -0.24
C SER A 225 -17.57 -18.47 0.83
N ASP A 226 -17.65 -19.72 0.41
CA ASP A 226 -17.70 -20.87 1.32
C ASP A 226 -16.26 -21.36 1.59
N PRO A 227 -15.75 -21.26 2.83
CA PRO A 227 -14.37 -21.65 3.14
C PRO A 227 -14.11 -23.15 2.98
N SER A 228 -15.14 -24.00 2.93
CA SER A 228 -14.96 -25.45 2.74
C SER A 228 -14.55 -25.85 1.31
N LEU A 229 -14.62 -24.92 0.35
CA LEU A 229 -14.31 -25.15 -1.06
C LEU A 229 -12.90 -24.71 -1.46
N PHE A 230 -12.10 -24.21 -0.52
CA PHE A 230 -10.80 -23.60 -0.79
C PHE A 230 -9.80 -23.97 0.28
N ASP A 231 -8.53 -24.05 -0.12
CA ASP A 231 -7.44 -24.35 0.80
C ASP A 231 -7.02 -23.11 1.59
N SER A 232 -7.34 -21.91 1.07
CA SER A 232 -6.89 -20.65 1.68
C SER A 232 -7.79 -19.43 1.46
N ILE A 233 -7.65 -18.43 2.34
CA ILE A 233 -8.28 -17.10 2.21
C ILE A 233 -7.79 -16.40 0.93
N GLN A 234 -6.51 -16.56 0.60
CA GLN A 234 -5.93 -16.00 -0.63
C GLN A 234 -6.62 -16.56 -1.88
N GLU A 235 -6.75 -17.88 -1.96
CA GLU A 235 -7.38 -18.57 -3.07
C GLU A 235 -8.86 -18.16 -3.21
N MET A 236 -9.60 -18.11 -2.09
CA MET A 236 -10.96 -17.57 -2.07
C MET A 236 -11.03 -16.17 -2.68
N ALA A 237 -10.14 -15.27 -2.24
CA ALA A 237 -10.13 -13.88 -2.68
C ALA A 237 -9.71 -13.72 -4.16
N ASP A 238 -8.84 -14.60 -4.68
CA ASP A 238 -8.44 -14.67 -6.08
C ASP A 238 -9.57 -15.15 -7.00
N ASN A 239 -10.32 -16.16 -6.56
CA ASN A 239 -11.41 -16.73 -7.33
C ASN A 239 -12.69 -15.90 -7.27
N LEU A 240 -12.93 -15.15 -6.19
CA LEU A 240 -14.16 -14.39 -5.97
C LEU A 240 -14.52 -13.47 -7.14
N HIS A 241 -13.57 -12.66 -7.62
CA HIS A 241 -13.83 -11.74 -8.73
C HIS A 241 -14.01 -12.47 -10.07
N LYS A 242 -13.21 -13.52 -10.32
CA LYS A 242 -13.30 -14.32 -11.55
C LYS A 242 -14.69 -14.97 -11.64
N ASN A 243 -15.16 -15.56 -10.55
CA ASN A 243 -16.45 -16.22 -10.47
C ASN A 243 -17.61 -15.22 -10.52
N TYR A 244 -17.46 -14.06 -9.89
CA TYR A 244 -18.44 -12.98 -10.02
C TYR A 244 -18.55 -12.52 -11.48
N LYS A 245 -17.43 -12.36 -12.18
CA LYS A 245 -17.41 -11.93 -13.58
C LYS A 245 -18.14 -12.94 -14.49
N LYS A 246 -17.96 -14.25 -14.28
CA LYS A 246 -18.71 -15.30 -14.99
C LYS A 246 -20.23 -15.15 -14.78
N ILE A 247 -20.66 -14.94 -13.53
CA ILE A 247 -22.08 -14.69 -13.20
C ILE A 247 -22.57 -13.42 -13.90
N PHE A 248 -21.85 -12.31 -13.76
CA PHE A 248 -22.23 -11.03 -14.32
C PHE A 248 -22.34 -11.11 -15.85
N ASP A 249 -21.39 -11.73 -16.53
CA ASP A 249 -21.42 -11.88 -17.98
C ASP A 249 -22.60 -12.74 -18.46
N ARG A 250 -23.00 -13.74 -17.67
CA ARG A 250 -24.19 -14.55 -17.96
C ARG A 250 -25.47 -13.75 -17.78
N ILE A 251 -25.57 -12.96 -16.70
CA ILE A 251 -26.69 -12.02 -16.46
C ILE A 251 -26.76 -11.00 -17.61
N GLN A 252 -25.62 -10.38 -17.94
CA GLN A 252 -25.47 -9.38 -18.98
C GLN A 252 -25.93 -9.91 -20.35
N LYS A 253 -25.47 -11.10 -20.75
CA LYS A 253 -25.89 -11.74 -22.02
C LYS A 253 -27.40 -11.96 -22.07
N ARG A 254 -28.01 -12.42 -20.97
CA ARG A 254 -29.47 -12.61 -20.88
C ARG A 254 -30.22 -11.28 -20.95
N PHE A 255 -29.71 -10.25 -20.29
CA PHE A 255 -30.32 -8.92 -20.27
C PHE A 255 -30.25 -8.23 -21.63
N ILE A 256 -29.09 -8.26 -22.30
CA ILE A 256 -28.92 -7.70 -23.65
C ILE A 256 -29.89 -8.34 -24.63
N ARG A 257 -30.04 -9.67 -24.61
CA ARG A 257 -30.98 -10.39 -25.51
C ARG A 257 -32.43 -9.94 -25.35
N LYS A 258 -32.84 -9.51 -24.15
CA LYS A 258 -34.22 -9.10 -23.86
C LYS A 258 -34.47 -7.59 -24.07
N THR A 259 -33.44 -6.77 -23.88
CA THR A 259 -33.62 -5.30 -23.75
C THR A 259 -32.77 -4.48 -24.72
N ASN A 260 -31.82 -5.11 -25.40
CA ASN A 260 -30.77 -4.46 -26.18
C ASN A 260 -29.95 -3.40 -25.41
N ARG A 261 -29.94 -3.47 -24.06
CA ARG A 261 -29.20 -2.55 -23.18
C ARG A 261 -28.14 -3.30 -22.37
N LYS A 262 -27.12 -2.57 -21.92
CA LYS A 262 -26.07 -3.09 -21.04
C LYS A 262 -26.37 -2.73 -19.58
N LEU A 263 -26.17 -3.68 -18.66
CA LEU A 263 -26.16 -3.39 -17.23
C LEU A 263 -24.81 -2.77 -16.84
N GLU A 264 -24.87 -1.95 -15.80
CA GLU A 264 -23.71 -1.37 -15.15
C GLU A 264 -23.63 -1.87 -13.72
N TYR A 265 -22.44 -1.90 -13.13
CA TYR A 265 -22.30 -2.35 -11.76
C TYR A 265 -21.21 -1.58 -11.02
N ILE A 266 -21.34 -1.59 -9.70
CA ILE A 266 -20.30 -1.18 -8.76
C ILE A 266 -20.31 -2.15 -7.59
N TYR A 267 -19.13 -2.54 -7.10
CA TYR A 267 -19.03 -3.44 -5.96
C TYR A 267 -18.01 -2.98 -4.93
N SER A 268 -18.25 -3.32 -3.67
CA SER A 268 -17.27 -3.30 -2.59
C SER A 268 -16.85 -4.73 -2.25
N PHE A 269 -15.55 -4.95 -2.11
CA PHE A 269 -14.94 -6.18 -1.63
C PHE A 269 -14.62 -6.01 -0.15
N GLU A 270 -15.03 -6.96 0.69
CA GLU A 270 -14.80 -6.91 2.15
C GLU A 270 -14.57 -8.35 2.68
N PHE A 271 -13.97 -8.45 3.88
CA PHE A 271 -13.78 -9.69 4.62
C PHE A 271 -14.75 -9.74 5.80
N SER A 272 -15.45 -10.85 6.01
CA SER A 272 -16.40 -10.95 7.13
C SER A 272 -15.72 -10.70 8.49
N PRO A 273 -16.27 -9.86 9.39
CA PRO A 273 -15.60 -9.50 10.64
C PRO A 273 -15.23 -10.71 11.51
N LYS A 274 -16.15 -11.69 11.59
CA LYS A 274 -16.00 -12.86 12.45
C LYS A 274 -15.01 -13.89 11.89
N LYS A 275 -15.17 -14.29 10.63
CA LYS A 275 -14.43 -15.43 10.03
C LYS A 275 -13.44 -15.04 8.93
N ALA A 276 -13.31 -13.74 8.61
CA ALA A 276 -12.46 -13.24 7.52
C ALA A 276 -12.80 -13.84 6.15
N LEU A 277 -14.07 -14.13 5.89
CA LEU A 277 -14.51 -14.69 4.61
C LEU A 277 -14.63 -13.60 3.55
N PRO A 278 -13.98 -13.72 2.38
CA PRO A 278 -14.13 -12.78 1.29
C PRO A 278 -15.58 -12.73 0.79
N HIS A 279 -16.13 -11.52 0.66
CA HIS A 279 -17.45 -11.28 0.10
C HIS A 279 -17.47 -10.06 -0.84
N LEU A 280 -18.49 -10.02 -1.69
CA LEU A 280 -18.80 -8.89 -2.57
C LEU A 280 -20.18 -8.33 -2.25
N HIS A 281 -20.25 -7.02 -2.07
CA HIS A 281 -21.50 -6.25 -2.09
C HIS A 281 -21.58 -5.53 -3.43
N VAL A 282 -22.55 -5.88 -4.28
CA VAL A 282 -22.64 -5.42 -5.66
C VAL A 282 -23.96 -4.68 -5.85
N VAL A 283 -23.93 -3.51 -6.49
CA VAL A 283 -25.11 -2.88 -7.08
C VAL A 283 -25.03 -3.08 -8.59
N ILE A 284 -26.08 -3.64 -9.19
CA ILE A 284 -26.25 -3.79 -10.63
C ILE A 284 -27.37 -2.84 -11.07
N PHE A 285 -27.05 -1.82 -11.85
CA PHE A 285 -27.98 -0.80 -12.35
C PHE A 285 -28.65 -1.22 -13.65
N GLY A 286 -29.88 -0.72 -13.85
CA GLY A 286 -30.67 -0.89 -15.07
C GLY A 286 -31.77 -1.94 -14.98
N THR A 287 -31.87 -2.65 -13.86
CA THR A 287 -32.98 -3.55 -13.56
C THR A 287 -33.17 -3.67 -12.06
N ASP A 288 -34.41 -3.85 -11.61
CA ASP A 288 -34.75 -4.08 -10.20
C ASP A 288 -35.05 -5.56 -9.89
N PHE A 289 -34.97 -6.41 -10.91
CA PHE A 289 -35.15 -7.85 -10.81
C PHE A 289 -34.23 -8.57 -11.80
N LEU A 290 -33.62 -9.67 -11.38
CA LEU A 290 -32.87 -10.55 -12.28
C LEU A 290 -33.76 -11.73 -12.64
N ASP A 291 -34.33 -11.77 -13.85
CA ASP A 291 -35.08 -12.95 -14.31
C ASP A 291 -34.09 -14.05 -14.72
N LEU A 292 -33.81 -14.98 -13.80
CA LEU A 292 -32.85 -16.06 -14.03
C LEU A 292 -33.51 -17.41 -14.35
N ARG A 293 -34.84 -17.45 -14.54
CA ARG A 293 -35.58 -18.66 -14.92
C ARG A 293 -35.02 -19.29 -16.21
N ASP A 294 -35.09 -20.62 -16.32
CA ASP A 294 -34.72 -21.38 -17.53
C ASP A 294 -35.94 -22.11 -18.06
N TYR A 295 -36.69 -21.46 -18.97
CA TYR A 295 -37.95 -21.97 -19.53
C TYR A 295 -37.82 -23.26 -20.36
N ARG A 296 -36.59 -23.77 -20.57
CA ARG A 296 -36.33 -25.01 -21.33
C ARG A 296 -36.36 -26.27 -20.47
N LYS A 297 -36.30 -26.14 -19.14
CA LYS A 297 -36.32 -27.28 -18.23
C LYS A 297 -37.75 -27.54 -17.79
N ASN A 298 -38.39 -28.57 -18.36
CA ASN A 298 -39.70 -29.03 -17.92
C ASN A 298 -39.66 -29.42 -16.43
N ALA A 299 -40.65 -28.91 -15.69
CA ALA A 299 -40.76 -28.95 -14.22
C ALA A 299 -41.10 -30.33 -13.64
N LYS A 300 -40.48 -31.42 -14.12
CA LYS A 300 -40.85 -32.77 -13.66
C LYS A 300 -40.28 -33.17 -12.29
N ASN A 301 -39.14 -32.61 -11.86
CA ASN A 301 -38.43 -33.07 -10.63
C ASN A 301 -37.99 -31.93 -9.67
N TRP A 302 -38.50 -30.71 -9.83
CA TRP A 302 -38.07 -29.55 -9.05
C TRP A 302 -39.28 -28.90 -8.39
N THR A 303 -39.15 -28.47 -7.13
CA THR A 303 -40.22 -27.73 -6.48
C THR A 303 -40.40 -26.35 -7.14
N GLU A 304 -41.62 -25.80 -7.12
CA GLU A 304 -41.93 -24.48 -7.71
C GLU A 304 -41.02 -23.35 -7.15
N GLN A 305 -40.54 -23.52 -5.92
CA GLN A 305 -39.61 -22.60 -5.29
C GLN A 305 -38.21 -22.64 -5.92
N GLU A 306 -37.71 -23.83 -6.27
CA GLU A 306 -36.39 -24.04 -6.88
C GLU A 306 -36.36 -23.66 -8.37
N THR A 307 -37.50 -23.78 -9.07
CA THR A 307 -37.63 -23.37 -10.48
C THR A 307 -37.83 -21.86 -10.65
N THR A 308 -38.33 -21.15 -9.64
CA THR A 308 -38.86 -19.78 -9.81
C THR A 308 -38.06 -18.69 -9.08
N LYS A 309 -37.38 -18.98 -7.95
CA LYS A 309 -36.67 -17.93 -7.21
C LYS A 309 -35.23 -17.74 -7.74
N THR A 310 -35.03 -16.60 -8.40
CA THR A 310 -33.73 -16.05 -8.86
C THR A 310 -32.55 -16.27 -7.91
N VAL A 311 -32.77 -16.17 -6.60
CA VAL A 311 -31.72 -16.36 -5.58
C VAL A 311 -31.15 -17.78 -5.59
N PHE A 312 -31.97 -18.81 -5.80
CA PHE A 312 -31.50 -20.19 -5.87
C PHE A 312 -30.68 -20.40 -7.13
N LYS A 313 -31.13 -19.90 -8.28
CA LYS A 313 -30.35 -19.99 -9.52
C LYS A 313 -29.00 -19.29 -9.41
N LEU A 314 -28.96 -18.14 -8.75
CA LEU A 314 -27.73 -17.43 -8.47
C LEU A 314 -26.81 -18.22 -7.53
N SER A 315 -27.38 -18.82 -6.47
CA SER A 315 -26.68 -19.71 -5.54
C SER A 315 -26.09 -20.92 -6.27
N GLU A 316 -26.85 -21.56 -7.16
CA GLU A 316 -26.37 -22.67 -7.98
C GLU A 316 -25.24 -22.27 -8.91
N TRP A 317 -25.35 -21.12 -9.58
CA TRP A 317 -24.26 -20.62 -10.42
C TRP A 317 -23.01 -20.34 -9.59
N TRP A 318 -23.19 -19.73 -8.42
CA TRP A 318 -22.11 -19.45 -7.48
C TRP A 318 -21.40 -20.72 -7.02
N GLN A 319 -22.17 -21.76 -6.73
CA GLN A 319 -21.64 -23.07 -6.36
C GLN A 319 -20.97 -23.76 -7.54
N SER A 320 -21.59 -23.75 -8.73
CA SER A 320 -21.05 -24.39 -9.93
C SER A 320 -19.73 -23.77 -10.41
N TYR A 321 -19.48 -22.52 -10.04
CA TYR A 321 -18.20 -21.85 -10.28
C TYR A 321 -17.20 -22.03 -9.13
N GLY A 322 -17.54 -22.84 -8.12
CA GLY A 322 -16.65 -23.24 -7.03
C GLY A 322 -16.55 -22.23 -5.90
N GLN A 323 -17.44 -21.24 -5.79
CA GLN A 323 -17.29 -20.16 -4.80
C GLN A 323 -18.14 -20.34 -3.53
N GLY A 324 -19.27 -21.04 -3.60
CA GLY A 324 -20.14 -21.31 -2.45
C GLY A 324 -21.63 -21.16 -2.78
N ARG A 325 -22.49 -21.16 -1.75
CA ARG A 325 -23.96 -21.03 -1.90
C ARG A 325 -24.55 -19.75 -1.30
N THR A 326 -23.79 -19.05 -0.46
CA THR A 326 -24.31 -17.90 0.31
C THR A 326 -24.46 -16.67 -0.58
N VAL A 327 -25.68 -16.44 -1.05
CA VAL A 327 -26.06 -15.28 -1.87
C VAL A 327 -27.29 -14.59 -1.30
N TYR A 328 -27.32 -13.26 -1.38
CA TYR A 328 -28.50 -12.45 -1.09
C TYR A 328 -28.78 -11.52 -2.26
N ILE A 329 -30.06 -11.29 -2.56
CA ILE A 329 -30.52 -10.43 -3.66
C ILE A 329 -31.66 -9.55 -3.18
N TYR A 330 -31.58 -8.27 -3.51
CA TYR A 330 -32.60 -7.28 -3.16
C TYR A 330 -32.84 -6.34 -4.32
N GLY A 331 -34.11 -6.13 -4.70
CA GLY A 331 -34.47 -5.06 -5.61
C GLY A 331 -34.39 -3.71 -4.91
N ILE A 332 -33.78 -2.72 -5.56
CA ILE A 332 -33.61 -1.37 -5.03
C ILE A 332 -34.10 -0.35 -6.07
N LYS A 333 -34.52 0.82 -5.59
CA LYS A 333 -35.02 1.91 -6.44
C LYS A 333 -34.48 3.26 -6.01
N ARG A 334 -34.28 4.15 -6.98
CA ARG A 334 -33.94 5.55 -6.75
C ARG A 334 -35.21 6.29 -6.33
N THR A 335 -35.15 7.03 -5.23
CA THR A 335 -36.27 7.79 -4.67
C THR A 335 -35.78 9.17 -4.24
N LEU A 336 -36.58 10.21 -4.47
CA LEU A 336 -36.28 11.55 -3.99
C LEU A 336 -36.52 11.61 -2.47
N ASP A 337 -35.49 11.98 -1.71
CA ASP A 337 -35.65 12.31 -0.30
C ASP A 337 -36.23 13.71 -0.17
N LYS A 338 -37.48 13.80 0.31
CA LYS A 338 -38.20 15.07 0.44
C LYS A 338 -37.51 16.06 1.39
N LYS A 339 -36.75 15.57 2.39
CA LYS A 339 -36.10 16.41 3.41
C LYS A 339 -34.83 17.05 2.86
N THR A 340 -33.97 16.27 2.22
CA THR A 340 -32.67 16.74 1.72
C THR A 340 -32.73 17.22 0.28
N LYS A 341 -33.87 17.01 -0.42
CA LYS A 341 -34.06 17.25 -1.85
C LYS A 341 -33.07 16.49 -2.74
N ASN A 342 -32.44 15.44 -2.20
CA ASN A 342 -31.47 14.60 -2.91
C ASN A 342 -32.03 13.21 -3.20
N TYR A 343 -31.57 12.58 -4.29
CA TYR A 343 -31.93 11.20 -4.58
C TYR A 343 -31.18 10.22 -3.67
N LYS A 344 -31.89 9.18 -3.22
CA LYS A 344 -31.35 8.06 -2.46
C LYS A 344 -31.78 6.72 -3.06
N TRP A 345 -30.98 5.69 -2.81
CA TRP A 345 -31.31 4.33 -3.25
C TRP A 345 -31.86 3.53 -2.08
N VAL A 346 -33.13 3.15 -2.16
CA VAL A 346 -33.83 2.42 -1.08
C VAL A 346 -34.14 0.99 -1.51
N TYR A 347 -34.22 0.09 -0.54
CA TYR A 347 -34.73 -1.27 -0.77
C TYR A 347 -36.22 -1.20 -1.11
N LYS A 348 -36.63 -1.91 -2.17
CA LYS A 348 -38.03 -1.94 -2.61
C LYS A 348 -38.95 -2.53 -1.54
N ASN A 349 -38.49 -3.59 -0.89
CA ASN A 349 -39.16 -4.18 0.26
C ASN A 349 -38.37 -3.81 1.53
N PRO A 350 -38.89 -2.90 2.37
CA PRO A 350 -38.18 -2.45 3.58
C PRO A 350 -38.01 -3.56 4.62
N ASN A 351 -38.84 -4.61 4.57
CA ASN A 351 -38.76 -5.79 5.44
C ASN A 351 -37.74 -6.82 4.93
N ASN A 352 -37.30 -6.69 3.67
CA ASN A 352 -36.31 -7.56 3.05
C ASN A 352 -35.10 -6.74 2.61
N LYS A 353 -34.19 -6.50 3.55
CA LYS A 353 -32.93 -5.75 3.40
C LYS A 353 -31.83 -6.35 4.29
N PRO A 354 -30.54 -6.04 4.07
CA PRO A 354 -29.48 -6.41 5.00
C PRO A 354 -29.78 -5.92 6.42
N LYS A 355 -29.57 -6.80 7.42
CA LYS A 355 -29.95 -6.55 8.83
C LYS A 355 -29.28 -5.29 9.42
N ASP A 356 -28.07 -4.96 8.97
CA ASP A 356 -27.28 -3.83 9.44
C ASP A 356 -27.43 -2.57 8.57
N SER A 357 -28.40 -2.55 7.64
CA SER A 357 -28.77 -1.37 6.85
C SER A 357 -29.71 -0.44 7.62
N THR A 358 -29.15 0.35 8.54
CA THR A 358 -29.90 1.25 9.43
C THR A 358 -30.49 2.49 8.74
N LYS A 359 -29.81 3.05 7.74
CA LYS A 359 -30.23 4.33 7.08
C LYS A 359 -31.13 4.14 5.85
N ASN A 360 -31.40 2.89 5.46
CA ASN A 360 -32.15 2.54 4.24
C ASN A 360 -31.61 3.23 2.96
N ASP A 361 -30.30 3.52 2.91
CA ASP A 361 -29.62 4.05 1.73
C ASP A 361 -28.52 3.08 1.31
N VAL A 362 -28.70 2.49 0.13
CA VAL A 362 -27.80 1.49 -0.44
C VAL A 362 -26.44 2.10 -0.75
N LYS A 363 -26.39 3.36 -1.22
CA LYS A 363 -25.11 4.05 -1.49
C LYS A 363 -24.31 4.15 -0.21
N HIS A 364 -24.95 4.59 0.87
CA HIS A 364 -24.32 4.63 2.20
C HIS A 364 -23.88 3.24 2.67
N TYR A 365 -24.71 2.21 2.46
CA TYR A 365 -24.40 0.84 2.85
C TYR A 365 -23.15 0.29 2.17
N ILE A 366 -23.05 0.36 0.84
CA ILE A 366 -21.87 -0.14 0.11
C ILE A 366 -20.63 0.70 0.41
N LYS A 367 -20.80 2.02 0.59
CA LYS A 367 -19.70 2.97 0.91
C LYS A 367 -19.18 2.79 2.34
N LYS A 368 -19.99 2.26 3.26
CA LYS A 368 -19.65 1.99 4.67
C LYS A 368 -18.31 1.26 4.80
N TYR A 369 -18.04 0.30 3.94
CA TYR A 369 -16.84 -0.53 4.01
C TYR A 369 -15.58 0.24 3.62
N LEU A 370 -15.66 1.06 2.57
CA LEU A 370 -14.59 2.01 2.19
C LEU A 370 -14.32 3.02 3.30
N ILE A 371 -15.39 3.58 3.87
CA ILE A 371 -15.31 4.57 4.95
C ILE A 371 -14.65 3.96 6.20
N LYS A 372 -15.03 2.73 6.58
CA LYS A 372 -14.42 2.03 7.72
C LYS A 372 -12.91 1.84 7.52
N SER A 373 -12.50 1.35 6.35
CA SER A 373 -11.08 1.21 6.02
C SER A 373 -10.35 2.54 6.12
N PHE A 374 -10.95 3.63 5.62
CA PHE A 374 -10.36 4.96 5.69
C PHE A 374 -10.22 5.51 7.11
N TYR A 375 -11.27 5.39 7.93
CA TYR A 375 -11.20 5.80 9.33
C TYR A 375 -10.14 5.01 10.10
N SER A 376 -10.05 3.69 9.89
CA SER A 376 -8.98 2.86 10.46
C SER A 376 -7.59 3.36 10.06
N MET A 377 -7.38 3.68 8.78
CA MET A 377 -6.10 4.23 8.29
C MET A 377 -5.77 5.57 8.96
N LYS A 378 -6.68 6.55 8.91
CA LYS A 378 -6.49 7.87 9.54
C LYS A 378 -6.19 7.75 11.03
N ARG A 379 -6.93 6.87 11.73
CA ARG A 379 -6.73 6.65 13.17
C ARG A 379 -5.33 6.12 13.46
N ILE A 380 -4.86 5.12 12.72
CA ILE A 380 -3.52 4.55 12.93
C ILE A 380 -2.43 5.58 12.64
N LEU A 381 -2.56 6.30 11.52
CA LEU A 381 -1.59 7.35 11.17
C LEU A 381 -1.53 8.42 12.26
N GLY A 382 -2.67 8.89 12.75
CA GLY A 382 -2.74 9.85 13.86
C GLY A 382 -2.11 9.32 15.15
N ILE A 383 -2.36 8.05 15.52
CA ILE A 383 -1.73 7.43 16.69
C ILE A 383 -0.20 7.36 16.53
N LEU A 384 0.29 6.96 15.34
CA LEU A 384 1.73 6.84 15.07
C LEU A 384 2.42 8.20 15.03
N GLU A 385 1.77 9.23 14.48
CA GLU A 385 2.27 10.61 14.48
C GLU A 385 2.34 11.18 15.90
N ASP A 386 1.32 10.92 16.73
CA ASP A 386 1.30 11.34 18.13
C ASP A 386 2.41 10.67 18.96
N ILE A 387 2.62 9.36 18.78
CA ILE A 387 3.75 8.64 19.39
C ILE A 387 5.09 9.26 18.98
N LYS A 388 5.22 9.66 17.70
CA LYS A 388 6.46 10.25 17.19
C LYS A 388 6.73 11.65 17.76
N ARG A 389 5.67 12.45 17.98
CA ARG A 389 5.78 13.83 18.51
C ARG A 389 5.94 13.89 20.02
N ASN A 390 5.22 13.03 20.74
CA ASN A 390 5.08 13.09 22.20
C ASN A 390 5.66 11.84 22.88
N ALA A 391 6.84 11.39 22.44
CA ALA A 391 7.43 10.13 22.89
C ALA A 391 7.74 10.16 24.40
N SER A 392 7.15 9.23 25.15
CA SER A 392 7.37 9.08 26.59
C SER A 392 7.23 7.61 27.02
N PRO A 393 7.61 7.24 28.27
CA PRO A 393 7.38 5.89 28.78
C PRO A 393 5.91 5.46 28.76
N THR A 394 4.98 6.41 28.85
CA THR A 394 3.53 6.16 28.79
C THR A 394 2.95 6.35 27.38
N ASN A 395 3.63 7.09 26.50
CA ASN A 395 3.24 7.31 25.12
C ASN A 395 4.32 6.80 24.15
N ASN A 396 4.38 5.48 24.00
CA ASN A 396 5.21 4.81 23.01
C ASN A 396 4.43 3.67 22.32
N PHE A 397 5.04 3.10 21.28
CA PHE A 397 4.44 2.03 20.50
C PHE A 397 4.02 0.82 21.33
N ASN A 398 4.86 0.38 22.27
CA ASN A 398 4.57 -0.80 23.08
C ASN A 398 3.38 -0.55 24.02
N ALA A 399 3.32 0.63 24.65
CA ALA A 399 2.21 1.03 25.50
C ALA A 399 0.87 1.11 24.74
N ARG A 400 0.88 1.56 23.48
CA ARG A 400 -0.33 1.75 22.65
C ARG A 400 -0.60 0.62 21.66
N LYS A 401 0.20 -0.45 21.68
CA LYS A 401 0.11 -1.58 20.75
C LYS A 401 -1.30 -2.17 20.67
N GLY A 402 -1.95 -2.35 21.81
CA GLY A 402 -3.32 -2.87 21.89
C GLY A 402 -4.35 -1.95 21.22
N GLU A 403 -4.21 -0.63 21.38
CA GLU A 403 -5.07 0.37 20.73
C GLU A 403 -4.88 0.35 19.20
N ILE A 404 -3.62 0.36 18.76
CA ILE A 404 -3.26 0.33 17.33
C ILE A 404 -3.86 -0.92 16.68
N TYR A 405 -3.68 -2.09 17.31
CA TYR A 405 -4.08 -3.36 16.72
C TYR A 405 -5.59 -3.57 16.72
N LYS A 406 -6.32 -2.93 17.65
CA LYS A 406 -7.79 -2.88 17.59
C LYS A 406 -8.28 -1.94 16.47
N SER A 407 -7.48 -0.94 16.11
CA SER A 407 -7.85 0.10 15.14
C SER A 407 -7.70 -0.30 13.67
N VAL A 408 -6.85 -1.30 13.36
CA VAL A 408 -6.58 -1.74 11.96
C VAL A 408 -7.79 -2.37 11.26
N GLY A 409 -8.75 -2.90 12.01
CA GLY A 409 -9.94 -3.53 11.45
C GLY A 409 -9.60 -4.61 10.43
N GLN A 410 -10.08 -4.47 9.19
CA GLN A 410 -9.86 -5.43 8.10
C GLN A 410 -8.67 -5.08 7.19
N LEU A 411 -8.02 -3.92 7.38
CA LEU A 411 -6.89 -3.48 6.54
C LEU A 411 -5.78 -4.54 6.38
N PRO A 412 -5.40 -5.30 7.42
CA PRO A 412 -4.36 -6.32 7.30
C PRO A 412 -4.70 -7.42 6.29
N PHE A 413 -5.98 -7.75 6.12
CA PHE A 413 -6.41 -8.71 5.10
C PHE A 413 -6.28 -8.14 3.69
N TYR A 414 -6.64 -6.88 3.47
CA TYR A 414 -6.41 -6.23 2.18
C TYR A 414 -4.92 -6.19 1.87
N TYR A 415 -4.08 -5.87 2.85
CA TYR A 415 -2.62 -5.88 2.73
C TYR A 415 -2.12 -7.26 2.30
N ALA A 416 -2.41 -8.30 3.09
CA ALA A 416 -1.94 -9.66 2.85
C ALA A 416 -2.42 -10.27 1.53
N THR A 417 -3.65 -9.93 1.10
CA THR A 417 -4.24 -10.48 -0.13
C THR A 417 -4.01 -9.62 -1.38
N ASN A 418 -3.41 -8.45 -1.20
CA ASN A 418 -3.24 -7.41 -2.23
C ASN A 418 -4.55 -7.00 -2.94
N LYS A 419 -5.72 -7.18 -2.32
CA LYS A 419 -7.01 -6.86 -2.96
C LYS A 419 -7.34 -5.38 -2.96
N LYS A 420 -8.08 -4.95 -3.98
CA LYS A 420 -8.68 -3.61 -4.04
C LYS A 420 -9.94 -3.59 -3.20
N PHE A 421 -10.29 -2.43 -2.65
CA PHE A 421 -11.49 -2.28 -1.84
C PHE A 421 -12.79 -2.30 -2.64
N TRP A 422 -12.76 -1.83 -3.89
CA TRP A 422 -13.95 -1.73 -4.75
C TRP A 422 -13.56 -1.74 -6.23
N ASN A 423 -14.55 -1.94 -7.11
CA ASN A 423 -14.43 -1.76 -8.55
C ASN A 423 -15.80 -1.54 -9.18
N SER A 424 -15.85 -1.22 -10.47
CA SER A 424 -17.10 -1.01 -11.21
C SER A 424 -16.96 -1.45 -12.67
N SER A 425 -18.08 -1.50 -13.39
CA SER A 425 -18.06 -1.41 -14.85
C SER A 425 -17.42 -0.07 -15.28
N ARG A 426 -16.87 -0.02 -16.50
CA ARG A 426 -16.37 1.23 -17.07
C ARG A 426 -17.51 2.25 -17.11
N CYS A 427 -17.25 3.44 -16.59
CA CYS A 427 -18.05 4.63 -16.82
C CYS A 427 -17.26 5.47 -17.84
N PRO A 428 -17.90 6.10 -18.84
CA PRO A 428 -17.24 7.12 -19.64
C PRO A 428 -16.68 8.17 -18.69
N ASP A 429 -15.47 8.65 -18.95
CA ASP A 429 -14.98 9.84 -18.25
C ASP A 429 -15.93 10.97 -18.66
N GLU A 430 -16.81 11.40 -17.75
CA GLU A 430 -17.45 12.71 -17.88
C GLU A 430 -16.32 13.74 -17.97
N ASP A 431 -16.37 14.57 -19.03
CA ASP A 431 -15.38 15.58 -19.38
C ASP A 431 -14.82 16.23 -18.11
N GLU A 432 -13.49 16.26 -17.98
CA GLU A 432 -12.84 16.87 -16.82
C GLU A 432 -13.34 18.30 -16.66
N ASP A 433 -13.87 18.61 -15.46
CA ASP A 433 -14.24 19.96 -15.07
C ASP A 433 -13.07 20.92 -15.37
N PRO A 434 -13.26 21.96 -16.22
CA PRO A 434 -12.22 22.91 -16.60
C PRO A 434 -11.52 23.58 -15.42
N GLN A 435 -12.13 23.57 -14.22
CA GLN A 435 -11.54 24.15 -13.01
C GLN A 435 -10.43 23.27 -12.37
N GLN A 436 -10.08 22.11 -12.94
CA GLN A 436 -8.94 21.29 -12.49
C GLN A 436 -7.64 21.51 -13.28
N GLN A 437 -7.50 22.66 -13.96
CA GLN A 437 -6.28 23.01 -14.71
C GLN A 437 -5.06 23.34 -13.84
N ASP A 438 -5.21 23.59 -12.53
CA ASP A 438 -4.08 23.97 -11.66
C ASP A 438 -3.13 22.81 -11.25
N ILE A 439 -3.37 21.58 -11.73
CA ILE A 439 -2.52 20.39 -11.47
C ILE A 439 -1.67 20.03 -12.72
N GLN A 440 -1.33 20.99 -13.58
CA GLN A 440 -0.62 20.67 -14.82
C GLN A 440 0.88 20.40 -14.63
N LEU A 441 1.58 21.08 -13.71
CA LEU A 441 3.05 20.92 -13.58
C LEU A 441 3.49 19.59 -12.93
N GLU A 442 2.69 19.00 -12.02
CA GLU A 442 2.99 17.67 -11.47
C GLU A 442 2.70 16.52 -12.46
N LYS A 443 1.86 16.76 -13.49
CA LYS A 443 1.52 15.78 -14.54
C LYS A 443 2.58 15.66 -15.65
N ILE A 444 3.47 16.65 -15.82
CA ILE A 444 4.51 16.62 -16.88
C ILE A 444 5.54 15.51 -16.63
N GLY A 445 5.64 15.00 -15.39
CA GLY A 445 6.51 13.87 -15.08
C GLY A 445 7.98 14.17 -15.34
N ILE A 446 8.43 15.39 -15.05
CA ILE A 446 9.81 15.86 -15.26
C ILE A 446 10.82 15.17 -14.34
N TYR A 447 10.34 14.57 -13.25
CA TYR A 447 11.16 13.80 -12.32
C TYR A 447 10.95 12.30 -12.54
N GLU A 448 12.01 11.52 -12.36
CA GLU A 448 12.00 10.07 -12.35
C GLU A 448 12.39 9.51 -10.96
N PRO A 449 11.86 8.35 -10.55
CA PRO A 449 12.27 7.71 -9.30
C PRO A 449 13.74 7.30 -9.34
N MET A 450 14.55 7.84 -8.44
CA MET A 450 15.96 7.45 -8.30
C MET A 450 16.12 6.34 -7.25
N MET A 451 15.58 6.56 -6.05
CA MET A 451 15.67 5.57 -4.97
C MET A 451 14.58 5.77 -3.91
N ALA A 452 14.38 4.75 -3.09
CA ALA A 452 13.68 4.86 -1.82
C ALA A 452 14.63 4.43 -0.69
N CYS A 453 14.73 5.25 0.36
CA CYS A 453 15.61 5.00 1.49
C CYS A 453 14.96 5.47 2.78
N TYR A 454 15.47 5.04 3.93
CA TYR A 454 15.04 5.60 5.21
C TYR A 454 15.41 7.09 5.28
N SER A 455 14.64 7.84 6.06
CA SER A 455 14.86 9.28 6.26
C SER A 455 16.26 9.59 6.78
N SER A 456 16.80 8.73 7.64
CA SER A 456 18.17 8.80 8.16
C SER A 456 19.26 8.37 7.17
N ALA A 457 18.87 7.83 6.02
CA ALA A 457 19.77 7.27 5.01
C ALA A 457 19.66 8.01 3.67
N VAL A 458 19.03 9.20 3.65
CA VAL A 458 19.06 10.08 2.49
C VAL A 458 20.51 10.51 2.27
N PRO A 459 21.11 10.27 1.08
CA PRO A 459 22.50 10.64 0.82
C PRO A 459 22.73 12.15 0.95
N GLN A 460 23.86 12.54 1.53
CA GLN A 460 24.18 13.94 1.78
C GLN A 460 24.24 14.78 0.50
N PHE A 461 24.75 14.21 -0.61
CA PHE A 461 24.81 14.87 -1.92
C PHE A 461 23.43 15.33 -2.40
N VAL A 462 22.34 14.66 -1.98
CA VAL A 462 20.97 15.05 -2.35
C VAL A 462 20.61 16.36 -1.66
N TYR A 463 20.92 16.49 -0.36
CA TYR A 463 20.69 17.73 0.38
C TYR A 463 21.55 18.88 -0.13
N GLU A 464 22.84 18.62 -0.39
CA GLU A 464 23.76 19.61 -0.94
C GLU A 464 23.31 20.11 -2.32
N ALA A 465 22.92 19.20 -3.21
CA ALA A 465 22.42 19.56 -4.53
C ALA A 465 21.15 20.43 -4.43
N ILE A 466 20.18 20.04 -3.60
CA ILE A 466 18.96 20.83 -3.37
C ILE A 466 19.31 22.21 -2.81
N HIS A 467 20.21 22.28 -1.83
CA HIS A 467 20.63 23.54 -1.24
C HIS A 467 21.29 24.47 -2.28
N ASN A 468 22.24 23.93 -3.05
CA ASN A 468 22.94 24.68 -4.09
C ASN A 468 21.99 25.19 -5.19
N ASP A 469 21.04 24.37 -5.63
CA ASP A 469 20.04 24.78 -6.62
C ASP A 469 19.16 25.93 -6.10
N ILE A 470 18.73 25.88 -4.83
CA ILE A 470 17.96 26.96 -4.19
C ILE A 470 18.79 28.24 -4.10
N GLN A 471 20.06 28.16 -3.70
CA GLN A 471 20.94 29.33 -3.61
C GLN A 471 21.20 29.94 -5.00
N ASN A 472 21.42 29.10 -6.01
CA ASN A 472 21.65 29.54 -7.39
C ASN A 472 20.41 30.20 -7.99
N SER A 473 19.21 29.65 -7.76
CA SER A 473 17.96 30.26 -8.20
C SER A 473 17.74 31.62 -7.52
N LYS A 474 18.01 31.74 -6.21
CA LYS A 474 17.96 33.03 -5.49
C LYS A 474 18.94 34.06 -6.07
N ARG A 475 20.17 33.68 -6.41
CA ARG A 475 21.16 34.57 -7.04
C ARG A 475 20.72 35.05 -8.42
N ARG A 476 20.15 34.15 -9.25
CA ARG A 476 19.61 34.51 -10.57
C ARG A 476 18.44 35.48 -10.49
N ARG A 477 17.57 35.32 -9.48
CA ARG A 477 16.43 36.21 -9.24
C ARG A 477 16.83 37.53 -8.59
N GLY A 478 17.85 37.53 -7.73
CA GLY A 478 18.39 38.74 -7.10
C GLY A 478 19.27 39.61 -8.02
N GLY A 479 19.68 39.09 -9.18
CA GLY A 479 20.40 39.84 -10.21
C GLY A 479 19.50 40.68 -11.14
N PHE A 480 18.18 40.50 -11.08
CA PHE A 480 17.21 41.38 -11.73
C PHE A 480 16.55 42.25 -10.66
N GLY A 481 16.82 43.54 -10.74
CA GLY A 481 16.36 44.54 -9.78
C GLY A 481 14.84 44.52 -9.55
N SER A 482 14.49 44.91 -8.33
CA SER A 482 13.18 45.36 -7.87
C SER A 482 12.14 45.65 -8.96
N MET A 483 11.17 44.75 -9.12
CA MET A 483 9.76 45.13 -9.22
C MET A 483 8.95 44.11 -8.44
N GLY A 484 8.28 44.61 -7.41
CA GLY A 484 7.65 43.81 -6.37
C GLY A 484 6.49 42.97 -6.89
N LEU A 485 6.43 41.72 -6.43
CA LEU A 485 5.21 40.98 -6.14
C LEU A 485 5.55 39.98 -5.03
N SER A 486 5.18 40.34 -3.81
CA SER A 486 5.26 39.50 -2.62
C SER A 486 4.40 38.25 -2.80
N THR A 487 5.00 37.06 -2.72
CA THR A 487 4.28 35.80 -2.45
C THR A 487 4.75 35.24 -1.10
N PRO A 488 3.84 34.71 -0.26
CA PRO A 488 4.15 34.42 1.13
C PRO A 488 4.96 33.13 1.27
N LEU A 489 5.97 33.19 2.13
CA LEU A 489 6.65 32.02 2.69
C LEU A 489 5.63 31.15 3.42
N ILE A 490 5.44 29.93 2.94
CA ILE A 490 4.76 28.88 3.69
C ILE A 490 5.76 28.35 4.72
N ASP A 491 5.53 28.73 5.97
CA ASP A 491 6.28 28.27 7.12
C ASP A 491 5.91 26.80 7.41
N TYR A 492 6.90 25.91 7.45
CA TYR A 492 6.72 24.51 7.84
C TYR A 492 7.06 24.37 9.32
N SER A 493 6.05 24.60 10.17
CA SER A 493 6.01 24.14 11.56
C SER A 493 5.20 22.85 11.70
#